data_AF-F4G2T9-F1
#
_entry.id   AF-F4G2T9-F1
#
_cell.length_a   1.000
_cell.length_b   1.000
_cell.length_c   1.000
_cell.angle_alpha   90.00
_cell.angle_beta   90.00
_cell.angle_gamma   90.00
#
_symmetry.space_group_name_H-M   'P 1'
#
loop_
_entity.id
_entity.type
_entity.pdbx_description
1 polymer ?
#
loop_
_entity_poly.entity_id
_entity_poly.type
_entity_poly.pdbx_seq_one_letter_code
_entity_poly.pdbx_strand_id
1 'polypeptide(L)'
;MKSVVEEVITSGAVTLAGLILWLFLPVFQIKGINYDLSITPIGFKTVLFNQSYILISPLTITALVFFALSAIIPFIWTSTRYSLYLSLASSLLGVAMIVNSFIFQERYLHFNGYSVLPTETGYFYISFPLSSTYNLPLFLLFIGAGFSMVNAITKARWLPVRRLSLIEKMNFKLKNNELIKGLSLFVDNLGVDAKVEERAIKTSGLIITKADSRTELPNDLSIFFPQGEVIIMGEDGALHIDEDRNVQYLTVEEGLKLAMIKLIERSSLKRGEVAELYE
;
A
#
# COMPACT_ATOMS: atom_id res chain seq x y z
N MET A 1 5.45 -7.78 1.57
CA MET A 1 5.78 -6.50 2.22
C MET A 1 6.22 -5.41 1.24
N LYS A 2 6.89 -5.72 0.11
CA LYS A 2 7.36 -4.70 -0.85
C LYS A 2 6.27 -3.81 -1.48
N SER A 3 5.08 -4.34 -1.79
CA SER A 3 4.05 -3.56 -2.50
C SER A 3 3.59 -2.34 -1.70
N VAL A 4 3.21 -2.51 -0.42
CA VAL A 4 2.65 -1.47 0.48
C VAL A 4 3.52 -0.20 0.55
N VAL A 5 4.82 -0.33 0.29
CA VAL A 5 5.78 0.77 0.33
C VAL A 5 5.61 1.69 -0.89
N GLU A 6 5.30 1.16 -2.05
CA GLU A 6 5.19 1.92 -3.31
C GLU A 6 3.94 2.81 -3.34
N GLU A 7 2.79 2.31 -2.89
CA GLU A 7 1.55 3.12 -2.85
C GLU A 7 1.65 4.26 -1.81
N VAL A 8 2.31 3.99 -0.68
CA VAL A 8 2.57 4.98 0.35
C VAL A 8 3.56 6.03 -0.15
N ILE A 9 4.66 5.62 -0.80
CA ILE A 9 5.62 6.53 -1.42
C ILE A 9 4.92 7.45 -2.43
N THR A 10 4.06 6.90 -3.27
CA THR A 10 3.34 7.68 -4.29
C THR A 10 2.47 8.76 -3.62
N SER A 11 1.69 8.40 -2.60
CA SER A 11 0.85 9.37 -1.87
C SER A 11 1.67 10.45 -1.15
N GLY A 12 2.79 10.05 -0.52
CA GLY A 12 3.70 10.97 0.15
C GLY A 12 4.39 11.93 -0.82
N ALA A 13 4.88 11.41 -1.95
CA ALA A 13 5.55 12.20 -2.99
C ALA A 13 4.63 13.26 -3.61
N VAL A 14 3.39 12.89 -3.92
CA VAL A 14 2.40 13.84 -4.48
C VAL A 14 2.06 14.93 -3.46
N THR A 15 1.84 14.55 -2.20
CA THR A 15 1.54 15.51 -1.13
C THR A 15 2.71 16.47 -0.90
N LEU A 16 3.94 15.95 -0.81
CA LEU A 16 5.15 16.75 -0.66
C LEU A 16 5.39 17.67 -1.85
N ALA A 17 5.19 17.19 -3.08
CA ALA A 17 5.30 18.02 -4.28
C ALA A 17 4.28 19.19 -4.23
N GLY A 18 3.04 18.92 -3.80
CA GLY A 18 2.04 19.96 -3.56
C GLY A 18 2.49 20.99 -2.53
N LEU A 19 3.04 20.55 -1.39
CA LEU A 19 3.53 21.45 -0.34
C LEU A 19 4.72 22.30 -0.80
N ILE A 20 5.70 21.69 -1.48
CA ILE A 20 6.86 22.39 -2.01
C ILE A 20 6.43 23.43 -3.04
N LEU A 21 5.55 23.05 -3.97
CA LEU A 21 5.02 23.99 -4.96
C LEU A 21 4.23 25.12 -4.30
N TRP A 22 3.51 24.85 -3.20
CA TRP A 22 2.77 25.89 -2.47
C TRP A 22 3.68 26.98 -1.87
N LEU A 23 4.94 26.67 -1.57
CA LEU A 23 5.92 27.67 -1.12
C LEU A 23 6.22 28.73 -2.18
N PHE A 24 6.11 28.37 -3.46
CA PHE A 24 6.45 29.24 -4.60
C PHE A 24 5.22 29.77 -5.34
N LEU A 25 4.14 29.00 -5.35
CA LEU A 25 2.89 29.31 -6.05
C LEU A 25 1.73 29.27 -5.07
N PRO A 26 0.87 30.30 -5.01
CA PRO A 26 -0.28 30.28 -4.09
C PRO A 26 -1.29 29.23 -4.54
N VAL A 27 -2.01 28.60 -3.62
CA VAL A 27 -3.06 27.62 -3.99
C VAL A 27 -4.22 28.26 -4.75
N PHE A 28 -4.44 29.55 -4.51
CA PHE A 28 -5.48 30.34 -5.14
C PHE A 28 -5.04 31.79 -5.26
N GLN A 29 -5.49 32.45 -6.33
CA GLN A 29 -5.15 33.82 -6.63
C GLN A 29 -6.33 34.56 -7.27
N ILE A 30 -6.61 35.76 -6.78
CA ILE A 30 -7.47 36.76 -7.41
C ILE A 30 -6.57 37.86 -7.93
N LYS A 31 -6.60 38.10 -9.24
CA LYS A 31 -5.75 39.09 -9.90
C LYS A 31 -6.58 40.17 -10.58
N GLY A 32 -6.13 41.42 -10.47
CA GLY A 32 -6.59 42.59 -11.21
C GLY A 32 -5.39 43.39 -11.74
N ILE A 33 -5.63 44.56 -12.32
CA ILE A 33 -4.58 45.38 -12.97
C ILE A 33 -3.49 45.79 -11.97
N ASN A 34 -3.88 46.29 -10.80
CA ASN A 34 -2.98 46.76 -9.74
C ASN A 34 -3.24 46.06 -8.40
N TYR A 35 -3.89 44.91 -8.44
CA TYR A 35 -4.37 44.18 -7.28
C TYR A 35 -4.07 42.68 -7.44
N ASP A 36 -3.60 42.06 -6.37
CA ASP A 36 -3.40 40.61 -6.29
C ASP A 36 -3.72 40.14 -4.88
N LEU A 37 -4.58 39.13 -4.73
CA LEU A 37 -4.85 38.46 -3.47
C LEU A 37 -4.60 36.98 -3.63
N SER A 38 -3.76 36.44 -2.76
CA SER A 38 -3.26 35.09 -2.90
C SER A 38 -3.26 34.35 -1.58
N ILE A 39 -3.65 33.07 -1.61
CA ILE A 39 -3.57 32.17 -0.47
C ILE A 39 -2.22 31.47 -0.49
N THR A 40 -1.34 31.89 0.41
CA THR A 40 0.02 31.36 0.59
C THR A 40 0.06 30.41 1.80
N PRO A 41 1.14 29.65 2.00
CA PRO A 41 1.28 28.78 3.17
C PRO A 41 1.20 29.53 4.51
N ILE A 42 1.65 30.79 4.52
CA ILE A 42 1.77 31.61 5.74
C ILE A 42 0.49 32.42 5.98
N GLY A 43 -0.30 32.67 4.94
CA GLY A 43 -1.59 33.35 5.05
C GLY A 43 -2.04 34.01 3.77
N PHE A 44 -2.83 35.06 3.91
CA PHE A 44 -3.35 35.82 2.77
C PHE A 44 -2.39 36.95 2.43
N LYS A 45 -1.86 36.93 1.21
CA LYS A 45 -1.01 38.00 0.70
C LYS A 45 -1.81 38.85 -0.26
N THR A 46 -1.89 40.14 0.04
CA THR A 46 -2.55 41.14 -0.81
C THR A 46 -1.50 42.12 -1.33
N VAL A 47 -1.43 42.32 -2.63
CA VAL A 47 -0.60 43.33 -3.27
C VAL A 47 -1.52 44.38 -3.89
N LEU A 48 -1.34 45.64 -3.52
CA LEU A 48 -2.08 46.77 -4.09
C LEU A 48 -1.10 47.88 -4.46
N PHE A 49 -1.12 48.35 -5.71
CA PHE A 49 -0.21 49.40 -6.19
C PHE A 49 1.26 49.14 -5.83
N ASN A 50 1.71 47.90 -6.00
CA ASN A 50 3.07 47.44 -5.69
C ASN A 50 3.46 47.46 -4.19
N GLN A 51 2.50 47.73 -3.29
CA GLN A 51 2.65 47.55 -1.84
C GLN A 51 2.10 46.17 -1.44
N SER A 52 2.87 45.42 -0.65
CA SER A 52 2.48 44.07 -0.21
C SER A 52 2.08 44.04 1.25
N TYR A 53 0.94 43.46 1.53
CA TYR A 53 0.40 43.20 2.87
C TYR A 53 0.23 41.70 3.06
N ILE A 54 0.60 41.19 4.23
CA ILE A 54 0.45 39.78 4.58
C ILE A 54 -0.37 39.70 5.86
N LEU A 55 -1.54 39.06 5.76
CA LEU A 55 -2.33 38.65 6.90
C LEU A 55 -1.96 37.20 7.24
N ILE A 56 -1.19 37.03 8.32
CA ILE A 56 -0.80 35.71 8.82
C ILE A 56 -2.07 34.94 9.22
N SER A 57 -2.27 33.76 8.65
CA SER A 57 -3.47 32.95 8.87
C SER A 57 -3.12 31.64 9.57
N PRO A 58 -3.62 31.42 10.80
CA PRO A 58 -3.49 30.12 11.45
C PRO A 58 -4.09 28.98 10.61
N LEU A 59 -5.09 29.26 9.77
CA LEU A 59 -5.73 28.26 8.91
C LEU A 59 -4.76 27.72 7.85
N THR A 60 -4.04 28.58 7.15
CA THR A 60 -3.10 28.13 6.11
C THR A 60 -1.89 27.43 6.72
N ILE A 61 -1.40 27.91 7.86
CA ILE A 61 -0.28 27.30 8.58
C ILE A 61 -0.67 25.91 9.09
N THR A 62 -1.85 25.78 9.71
CA THR A 62 -2.33 24.47 10.18
C THR A 62 -2.60 23.52 9.02
N ALA A 63 -3.11 24.01 7.88
CA ALA A 63 -3.23 23.19 6.67
C ALA A 63 -1.88 22.62 6.23
N LEU A 64 -0.85 23.47 6.16
CA LEU A 64 0.52 23.06 5.81
C LEU A 64 1.03 21.96 6.76
N VAL A 65 0.86 22.16 8.07
CA VAL A 65 1.28 21.19 9.10
C VAL A 65 0.53 19.87 8.94
N PHE A 66 -0.78 19.89 8.77
CA PHE A 66 -1.58 18.67 8.64
C PHE A 66 -1.27 17.88 7.37
N PHE A 67 -1.04 18.56 6.24
CA PHE A 67 -0.60 17.88 5.02
C PHE A 67 0.83 17.32 5.16
N ALA A 68 1.74 18.03 5.83
CA ALA A 68 3.08 17.53 6.10
C ALA A 68 3.03 16.28 7.00
N LEU A 69 2.23 16.30 8.06
CA LEU A 69 1.99 15.14 8.93
C LEU A 69 1.40 13.97 8.14
N SER A 70 0.40 14.23 7.29
CA SER A 70 -0.17 13.20 6.41
C SER A 70 0.89 12.52 5.56
N ALA A 71 1.83 13.28 5.00
CA ALA A 71 2.90 12.73 4.18
C ALA A 71 3.92 11.94 5.01
N ILE A 72 4.26 12.40 6.23
CA ILE A 72 5.35 11.84 7.05
C ILE A 72 4.92 10.61 7.86
N ILE A 73 3.71 10.61 8.41
CA ILE A 73 3.21 9.57 9.34
C ILE A 73 3.39 8.14 8.80
N PRO A 74 3.02 7.84 7.54
CA PRO A 74 3.19 6.49 6.99
C PRO A 74 4.64 6.01 6.91
N PHE A 75 5.61 6.92 6.82
CA PHE A 75 7.04 6.58 6.76
C PHE A 75 7.63 6.34 8.14
N ILE A 76 7.23 7.11 9.15
CA ILE A 76 7.71 6.92 10.53
C ILE A 76 7.07 5.68 11.15
N TRP A 77 5.77 5.45 10.89
CA TRP A 77 5.01 4.38 11.51
C TRP A 77 4.57 3.33 10.48
N THR A 78 5.52 2.55 9.98
CA THR A 78 5.28 1.50 8.97
C THR A 78 4.67 0.21 9.54
N SER A 79 4.75 0.01 10.86
CA SER A 79 4.43 -1.27 11.51
C SER A 79 2.94 -1.60 11.54
N THR A 80 2.05 -0.59 11.55
CA THR A 80 0.61 -0.83 11.76
C THR A 80 -0.26 -0.15 10.72
N ARG A 81 -1.49 -0.66 10.56
CA ARG A 81 -2.51 -0.07 9.66
C ARG A 81 -3.04 1.28 10.16
N TYR A 82 -2.81 1.61 11.44
CA TYR A 82 -3.27 2.86 12.03
C TYR A 82 -2.56 4.08 11.46
N SER A 83 -1.34 3.91 10.93
CA SER A 83 -0.63 5.02 10.27
C SER A 83 -1.33 5.50 9.01
N LEU A 84 -1.97 4.60 8.24
CA LEU A 84 -2.74 4.95 7.05
C LEU A 84 -4.01 5.74 7.41
N TYR A 85 -4.71 5.33 8.46
CA TYR A 85 -5.89 6.06 8.94
C TYR A 85 -5.54 7.42 9.53
N LEU A 86 -4.43 7.52 10.27
CA LEU A 86 -3.98 8.77 10.85
C LEU A 86 -3.46 9.75 9.78
N SER A 87 -2.80 9.23 8.75
CA SER A 87 -2.43 9.98 7.54
C SER A 87 -3.66 10.53 6.84
N LEU A 88 -4.69 9.69 6.62
CA LEU A 88 -5.97 10.15 6.06
C LEU A 88 -6.61 11.24 6.94
N ALA A 89 -6.73 11.02 8.24
CA ALA A 89 -7.32 12.01 9.16
C ALA A 89 -6.59 13.35 9.09
N SER A 90 -5.25 13.32 9.05
CA SER A 90 -4.42 14.52 8.89
C SER A 90 -4.66 15.19 7.53
N SER A 91 -4.72 14.43 6.43
CA SER A 91 -5.02 14.99 5.11
C SER A 91 -6.38 15.68 5.04
N LEU A 92 -7.41 15.09 5.67
CA LEU A 92 -8.76 15.66 5.71
C LEU A 92 -8.81 16.93 6.55
N LEU A 93 -8.07 16.99 7.67
CA LEU A 93 -7.92 18.22 8.43
C LEU A 93 -7.20 19.30 7.61
N GLY A 94 -6.17 18.94 6.85
CA GLY A 94 -5.50 19.86 5.92
C GLY A 94 -6.46 20.43 4.88
N VAL A 95 -7.27 19.58 4.25
CA VAL A 95 -8.32 19.98 3.30
C VAL A 95 -9.34 20.92 3.98
N ALA A 96 -9.82 20.57 5.18
CA ALA A 96 -10.77 21.38 5.92
C ALA A 96 -10.21 22.79 6.22
N MET A 97 -8.93 22.88 6.58
CA MET A 97 -8.28 24.17 6.83
C MET A 97 -8.13 25.00 5.55
N ILE A 98 -7.85 24.39 4.40
CA ILE A 98 -7.85 25.10 3.10
C ILE A 98 -9.25 25.59 2.75
N VAL A 99 -10.28 24.75 2.89
CA VAL A 99 -11.68 25.15 2.64
C VAL A 99 -12.09 26.31 3.56
N ASN A 100 -11.74 26.24 4.85
CA ASN A 100 -11.99 27.34 5.77
C ASN A 100 -11.23 28.62 5.39
N SER A 101 -10.02 28.50 4.80
CA SER A 101 -9.28 29.66 4.29
C SER A 101 -10.01 30.31 3.12
N PHE A 102 -10.62 29.53 2.22
CA PHE A 102 -11.48 30.05 1.15
C PHE A 102 -12.73 30.75 1.71
N ILE A 103 -13.41 30.13 2.67
CA ILE A 103 -14.59 30.73 3.32
C ILE A 103 -14.21 32.06 3.99
N PHE A 104 -13.07 32.09 4.68
CA PHE A 104 -12.57 33.32 5.30
C PHE A 104 -12.32 34.40 4.25
N GLN A 105 -11.66 34.05 3.14
CA GLN A 105 -11.41 34.97 2.05
C GLN A 105 -12.70 35.55 1.47
N GLU A 106 -13.67 34.71 1.08
CA GLU A 106 -14.95 35.13 0.50
C GLU A 106 -15.86 35.87 1.48
N ARG A 107 -15.58 35.81 2.78
CA ARG A 107 -16.38 36.51 3.79
C ARG A 107 -15.76 37.83 4.21
N TYR A 108 -14.43 37.91 4.28
CA TYR A 108 -13.73 39.02 4.92
C TYR A 108 -12.76 39.77 4.01
N LEU A 109 -12.26 39.15 2.93
CA LEU A 109 -11.26 39.75 2.02
C LEU A 109 -11.82 40.02 0.62
N HIS A 110 -12.90 39.33 0.25
CA HIS A 110 -13.62 39.52 -1.00
C HIS A 110 -15.12 39.40 -0.73
N PHE A 111 -15.85 40.52 -0.66
CA PHE A 111 -17.27 40.55 -0.32
C PHE A 111 -18.08 41.28 -1.40
N ASN A 112 -19.11 40.63 -1.95
CA ASN A 112 -20.01 41.20 -2.96
C ASN A 112 -19.30 41.87 -4.16
N GLY A 113 -18.20 41.28 -4.64
CA GLY A 113 -17.41 41.81 -5.76
C GLY A 113 -16.44 42.94 -5.38
N TYR A 114 -16.38 43.32 -4.10
CA TYR A 114 -15.37 44.23 -3.56
C TYR A 114 -14.27 43.43 -2.87
N SER A 115 -13.02 43.82 -3.08
CA SER A 115 -11.95 43.39 -2.20
C SER A 115 -11.85 44.30 -0.98
N VAL A 116 -11.62 43.70 0.20
CA VAL A 116 -11.34 44.40 1.45
C VAL A 116 -9.84 44.35 1.72
N LEU A 117 -9.20 45.52 1.74
CA LEU A 117 -7.82 45.65 2.18
C LEU A 117 -7.80 46.19 3.62
N PRO A 118 -7.36 45.40 4.61
CA PRO A 118 -7.17 45.90 5.97
C PRO A 118 -5.93 46.81 6.01
N THR A 119 -6.05 47.95 6.69
CA THR A 119 -4.95 48.88 6.97
C THR A 119 -4.80 49.05 8.48
N GLU A 120 -3.71 49.67 8.93
CA GLU A 120 -3.45 49.87 10.36
C GLU A 120 -4.58 50.64 11.08
N THR A 121 -5.31 51.49 10.36
CA THR A 121 -6.35 52.36 10.90
C THR A 121 -7.78 51.98 10.48
N GLY A 122 -7.96 50.95 9.64
CA GLY A 122 -9.28 50.58 9.14
C GLY A 122 -9.28 49.58 7.98
N TYR A 123 -10.18 49.77 7.02
CA TYR A 123 -10.32 48.93 5.84
C TYR A 123 -10.75 49.75 4.62
N PHE A 124 -10.23 49.38 3.44
CA PHE A 124 -10.66 49.94 2.17
C PHE A 124 -11.41 48.88 1.34
N TYR A 125 -12.55 49.27 0.78
CA TYR A 125 -13.23 48.47 -0.23
C TYR A 125 -12.81 48.92 -1.62
N ILE A 126 -12.40 47.97 -2.44
CA ILE A 126 -11.89 48.25 -3.77
C ILE A 126 -12.57 47.33 -4.77
N SER A 127 -13.12 47.91 -5.83
CA SER A 127 -13.73 47.17 -6.94
C SER A 127 -12.85 47.31 -8.17
N PHE A 128 -12.49 46.17 -8.75
CA PHE A 128 -11.77 46.07 -10.02
C PHE A 128 -12.39 44.93 -10.84
N PRO A 129 -12.15 44.86 -12.15
CA PRO A 129 -12.33 43.61 -12.89
C PRO A 129 -11.32 42.59 -12.33
N LEU A 130 -11.83 41.49 -11.77
CA LEU A 130 -11.06 40.47 -11.08
C LEU A 130 -11.14 39.15 -11.84
N SER A 131 -10.01 38.45 -11.92
CA SER A 131 -9.94 37.07 -12.40
C SER A 131 -9.47 36.15 -11.28
N SER A 132 -10.24 35.09 -11.02
CA SER A 132 -9.92 34.07 -10.01
C SER A 132 -9.26 32.86 -10.66
N THR A 133 -8.15 32.40 -10.10
CA THR A 133 -7.38 31.27 -10.62
C THR A 133 -7.03 30.29 -9.49
N TYR A 134 -7.30 29.00 -9.74
CA TYR A 134 -6.84 27.90 -8.90
C TYR A 134 -5.54 27.34 -9.47
N ASN A 135 -4.52 27.22 -8.64
CA ASN A 135 -3.19 26.80 -9.10
C ASN A 135 -2.90 25.33 -8.81
N LEU A 136 -1.86 24.82 -9.47
CA LEU A 136 -1.40 23.43 -9.36
C LEU A 136 -1.24 22.89 -7.92
N PRO A 137 -0.69 23.64 -6.94
CA PRO A 137 -0.52 23.13 -5.58
C PRO A 137 -1.84 22.65 -4.96
N LEU A 138 -2.95 23.35 -5.24
CA LEU A 138 -4.26 22.98 -4.73
C LEU A 138 -4.65 21.58 -5.21
N PHE A 139 -4.57 21.36 -6.53
CA PHE A 139 -4.94 20.08 -7.13
C PHE A 139 -4.09 18.93 -6.58
N LEU A 140 -2.78 19.14 -6.42
CA LEU A 140 -1.88 18.11 -5.88
C LEU A 140 -2.20 17.75 -4.43
N LEU A 141 -2.54 18.73 -3.58
CA LEU A 141 -2.94 18.48 -2.20
C LEU A 141 -4.26 17.68 -2.12
N PHE A 142 -5.24 17.99 -2.98
CA PHE A 142 -6.49 17.24 -3.06
C PHE A 142 -6.29 15.82 -3.61
N ILE A 143 -5.47 15.65 -4.66
CA ILE A 143 -5.10 14.33 -5.19
C ILE A 143 -4.36 13.53 -4.12
N GLY A 144 -3.45 14.16 -3.38
CA GLY A 144 -2.74 13.56 -2.25
C GLY A 144 -3.68 13.03 -1.18
N ALA A 145 -4.68 13.83 -0.77
CA ALA A 145 -5.73 13.40 0.15
C ALA A 145 -6.56 12.23 -0.43
N GLY A 146 -6.87 12.26 -1.73
CA GLY A 146 -7.51 11.17 -2.45
C GLY A 146 -6.70 9.87 -2.37
N PHE A 147 -5.38 9.94 -2.59
CA PHE A 147 -4.51 8.77 -2.43
C PHE A 147 -4.41 8.29 -0.98
N SER A 148 -4.37 9.19 0.01
CA SER A 148 -4.46 8.80 1.42
C SER A 148 -5.75 8.05 1.72
N MET A 149 -6.88 8.47 1.12
CA MET A 149 -8.17 7.79 1.26
C MET A 149 -8.16 6.40 0.62
N VAL A 150 -7.67 6.28 -0.61
CA VAL A 150 -7.54 4.99 -1.29
C VAL A 150 -6.60 4.07 -0.50
N ASN A 151 -5.50 4.60 0.03
CA ASN A 151 -4.55 3.86 0.87
C ASN A 151 -5.22 3.34 2.14
N ALA A 152 -6.02 4.16 2.83
CA ALA A 152 -6.74 3.74 4.02
C ALA A 152 -7.79 2.65 3.71
N ILE A 153 -8.59 2.81 2.64
CA ILE A 153 -9.66 1.88 2.27
C ILE A 153 -9.09 0.55 1.77
N THR A 154 -8.13 0.60 0.85
CA THR A 154 -7.54 -0.59 0.21
C THR A 154 -6.38 -1.19 1.01
N LYS A 155 -6.02 -0.56 2.14
CA LYS A 155 -4.87 -0.92 2.98
C LYS A 155 -3.55 -0.88 2.21
N ALA A 156 -3.39 0.13 1.35
CA ALA A 156 -2.27 0.30 0.41
C ALA A 156 -2.10 -0.96 -0.47
N ARG A 157 -3.16 -1.34 -1.18
CA ARG A 157 -3.14 -2.50 -2.09
C ARG A 157 -3.80 -2.25 -3.44
N TRP A 158 -3.88 -0.99 -3.85
CA TRP A 158 -4.60 -0.60 -5.07
C TRP A 158 -3.71 -0.55 -6.32
N LEU A 159 -2.38 -0.54 -6.18
CA LEU A 159 -1.49 -0.72 -7.32
C LEU A 159 -1.28 -2.22 -7.57
N PRO A 160 -1.72 -2.77 -8.71
CA PRO A 160 -1.53 -4.17 -9.07
C PRO A 160 -0.11 -4.37 -9.62
N VAL A 161 0.92 -4.05 -8.83
CA VAL A 161 2.30 -4.41 -9.18
C VAL A 161 2.44 -5.91 -8.96
N ARG A 162 2.27 -6.66 -10.05
CA ARG A 162 2.48 -8.11 -10.27
C ARG A 162 2.71 -8.91 -8.98
N ARG A 163 1.66 -9.08 -8.17
CA ARG A 163 1.71 -9.95 -7.01
C ARG A 163 1.57 -11.37 -7.51
N LEU A 164 2.68 -12.11 -7.52
CA LEU A 164 2.66 -13.53 -7.84
C LEU A 164 1.64 -14.22 -6.92
N SER A 165 0.71 -14.99 -7.50
CA SER A 165 -0.16 -15.89 -6.74
C SER A 165 0.70 -16.87 -5.91
N LEU A 166 0.13 -17.51 -4.89
CA LEU A 166 0.88 -18.48 -4.08
C LEU A 166 1.51 -19.57 -4.97
N ILE A 167 0.75 -20.04 -5.96
CA ILE A 167 1.15 -21.01 -6.97
C ILE A 167 2.26 -20.44 -7.86
N GLU A 168 2.12 -19.21 -8.37
CA GLU A 168 3.15 -18.57 -9.20
C GLU A 168 4.45 -18.32 -8.42
N LYS A 169 4.35 -17.96 -7.14
CA LYS A 169 5.49 -17.77 -6.24
C LYS A 169 6.19 -19.10 -5.97
N MET A 170 5.44 -20.18 -5.82
CA MET A 170 5.99 -21.54 -5.65
C MET A 170 6.60 -22.07 -6.94
N ASN A 171 5.98 -21.85 -8.08
CA ASN A 171 6.51 -22.22 -9.40
C ASN A 171 7.80 -21.42 -9.71
N PHE A 172 7.83 -20.12 -9.39
CA PHE A 172 9.05 -19.31 -9.48
C PHE A 172 10.17 -19.85 -8.56
N LYS A 173 9.83 -20.29 -7.35
CA LYS A 173 10.78 -20.94 -6.44
C LYS A 173 11.22 -22.33 -6.90
N LEU A 174 10.36 -23.10 -7.57
CA LEU A 174 10.71 -24.37 -8.22
C LEU A 174 11.81 -24.14 -9.25
N LYS A 175 11.59 -23.17 -10.16
CA LYS A 175 12.55 -22.80 -11.21
C LYS A 175 13.89 -22.28 -10.67
N ASN A 176 13.90 -21.73 -9.45
CA ASN A 176 15.09 -21.21 -8.80
C ASN A 176 15.69 -22.17 -7.76
N ASN A 177 15.33 -23.46 -7.76
CA ASN A 177 15.83 -24.48 -6.82
C ASN A 177 15.50 -24.25 -5.32
N GLU A 178 14.50 -23.43 -5.00
CA GLU A 178 14.09 -23.14 -3.61
C GLU A 178 12.70 -23.70 -3.23
N LEU A 179 12.20 -24.72 -3.95
CA LEU A 179 10.85 -25.29 -3.72
C LEU A 179 10.65 -25.73 -2.27
N ILE A 180 11.55 -26.58 -1.76
CA ILE A 180 11.43 -27.18 -0.42
C ILE A 180 11.41 -26.10 0.67
N LYS A 181 12.24 -25.07 0.53
CA LYS A 181 12.24 -23.88 1.40
C LYS A 181 10.97 -23.03 1.27
N GLY A 182 10.33 -23.06 0.10
CA GLY A 182 9.03 -22.42 -0.15
C GLY A 182 7.88 -23.16 0.53
N LEU A 183 7.88 -24.50 0.42
CA LEU A 183 6.90 -25.38 1.05
C LEU A 183 7.09 -25.48 2.56
N SER A 184 8.31 -25.47 3.09
CA SER A 184 8.57 -25.52 4.54
C SER A 184 7.90 -24.36 5.26
N LEU A 185 8.00 -23.13 4.72
CA LEU A 185 7.30 -21.96 5.23
C LEU A 185 5.77 -22.11 5.19
N PHE A 186 5.23 -22.90 4.27
CA PHE A 186 3.79 -23.18 4.20
C PHE A 186 3.39 -24.21 5.26
N VAL A 187 4.19 -25.26 5.42
CA VAL A 187 4.03 -26.33 6.41
C VAL A 187 4.14 -25.81 7.85
N ASP A 188 5.14 -24.97 8.15
CA ASP A 188 5.34 -24.33 9.45
C ASP A 188 4.12 -23.48 9.85
N ASN A 189 3.52 -22.78 8.89
CA ASN A 189 2.33 -21.97 9.12
C ASN A 189 1.05 -22.80 9.30
N LEU A 190 1.02 -24.04 8.80
CA LEU A 190 -0.10 -24.97 8.97
C LEU A 190 -0.01 -25.79 10.27
N GLY A 191 1.13 -25.76 10.98
CA GLY A 191 1.33 -26.52 12.21
C GLY A 191 1.40 -28.04 11.98
N VAL A 192 1.79 -28.45 10.77
CA VAL A 192 1.97 -29.86 10.42
C VAL A 192 3.31 -30.34 10.98
N ASP A 193 3.31 -31.48 11.65
CA ASP A 193 4.54 -32.12 12.14
C ASP A 193 5.26 -32.78 10.96
N ALA A 194 6.09 -32.00 10.29
CA ALA A 194 6.85 -32.44 9.14
C ALA A 194 8.34 -32.34 9.43
N LYS A 195 9.07 -33.41 9.09
CA LYS A 195 10.54 -33.37 9.02
C LYS A 195 10.93 -32.76 7.68
N VAL A 196 11.42 -31.53 7.74
CA VAL A 196 11.97 -30.82 6.58
C VAL A 196 13.43 -31.19 6.44
N GLU A 197 13.75 -32.00 5.43
CA GLU A 197 15.11 -32.32 5.01
C GLU A 197 15.50 -31.42 3.82
N GLU A 198 16.80 -31.31 3.49
CA GLU A 198 17.28 -30.42 2.41
C GLU A 198 16.57 -30.63 1.06
N ARG A 199 16.07 -31.86 0.81
CA ARG A 199 15.51 -32.27 -0.48
C ARG A 199 14.09 -32.82 -0.41
N ALA A 200 13.55 -33.02 0.79
CA ALA A 200 12.25 -33.65 0.98
C ALA A 200 11.52 -33.09 2.20
N ILE A 201 10.20 -33.06 2.11
CA ILE A 201 9.30 -32.83 3.24
C ILE A 201 8.63 -34.16 3.54
N LYS A 202 8.92 -34.72 4.71
CA LYS A 202 8.34 -35.97 5.19
C LYS A 202 7.33 -35.66 6.29
N THR A 203 6.09 -36.05 6.06
CA THR A 203 5.00 -36.03 7.04
C THR A 203 4.52 -37.47 7.25
N SER A 204 3.77 -37.76 8.32
CA SER A 204 3.17 -39.08 8.57
C SER A 204 2.38 -39.58 7.35
N GLY A 205 3.02 -40.44 6.55
CA GLY A 205 2.44 -41.04 5.34
C GLY A 205 2.52 -40.21 4.06
N LEU A 206 3.22 -39.07 4.02
CA LEU A 206 3.42 -38.26 2.80
C LEU A 206 4.87 -37.85 2.63
N ILE A 207 5.43 -38.09 1.45
CA ILE A 207 6.79 -37.64 1.07
C ILE A 207 6.69 -36.73 -0.15
N ILE A 208 7.04 -35.45 0.01
CA ILE A 208 7.17 -34.51 -1.11
C ILE A 208 8.65 -34.32 -1.38
N THR A 209 9.12 -34.68 -2.57
CA THR A 209 10.53 -34.59 -2.96
C THR A 209 10.70 -33.87 -4.29
N LYS A 210 11.88 -33.29 -4.51
CA LYS A 210 12.24 -32.70 -5.80
C LYS A 210 13.01 -33.72 -6.64
N ALA A 211 12.64 -33.89 -7.92
CA ALA A 211 13.45 -34.63 -8.88
C ALA A 211 14.63 -33.78 -9.37
N ASP A 212 15.84 -34.34 -9.38
CA ASP A 212 17.00 -33.67 -9.96
C ASP A 212 16.94 -33.77 -11.49
N SER A 213 17.22 -32.63 -12.14
CA SER A 213 17.26 -32.54 -13.60
C SER A 213 18.42 -33.40 -14.12
N ARG A 214 18.06 -34.46 -14.86
CA ARG A 214 18.93 -35.47 -15.50
C ARG A 214 19.64 -36.43 -14.53
N THR A 215 19.13 -37.67 -14.56
CA THR A 215 19.88 -38.92 -14.30
C THR A 215 20.24 -39.31 -12.87
N GLU A 216 19.62 -38.71 -11.84
CA GLU A 216 19.63 -39.33 -10.51
C GLU A 216 18.22 -39.29 -9.91
N LEU A 217 17.48 -40.39 -10.14
CA LEU A 217 16.49 -40.81 -9.16
C LEU A 217 17.19 -40.81 -7.81
N PRO A 218 16.61 -40.22 -6.74
CA PRO A 218 17.30 -40.12 -5.48
C PRO A 218 17.79 -41.52 -5.09
N ASN A 219 19.07 -41.65 -4.70
CA ASN A 219 19.69 -42.93 -4.30
C ASN A 219 18.99 -43.61 -3.11
N ASP A 220 17.93 -43.01 -2.59
CA ASP A 220 17.01 -43.57 -1.62
C ASP A 220 15.98 -44.48 -2.30
N LEU A 221 16.26 -45.80 -2.27
CA LEU A 221 15.33 -46.88 -2.62
C LEU A 221 13.95 -46.79 -1.91
N SER A 222 13.83 -45.96 -0.88
CA SER A 222 12.59 -45.68 -0.14
C SER A 222 11.51 -44.97 -0.98
N ILE A 223 11.88 -44.34 -2.11
CA ILE A 223 10.93 -43.67 -3.01
C ILE A 223 10.21 -44.67 -3.93
N PHE A 224 10.84 -45.82 -4.20
CA PHE A 224 10.23 -46.90 -4.99
C PHE A 224 9.43 -47.89 -4.12
N PHE A 225 9.60 -47.83 -2.80
CA PHE A 225 8.86 -48.61 -1.81
C PHE A 225 8.38 -47.73 -0.65
N PRO A 226 7.54 -46.71 -0.91
CA PRO A 226 7.15 -45.78 0.12
C PRO A 226 6.19 -46.43 1.13
N GLN A 227 6.36 -46.09 2.41
CA GLN A 227 5.40 -46.44 3.47
C GLN A 227 4.19 -45.47 3.51
N GLY A 228 3.82 -44.91 2.35
CA GLY A 228 2.78 -43.87 2.20
C GLY A 228 2.75 -43.25 0.81
N GLU A 229 2.04 -42.12 0.68
CA GLU A 229 1.85 -41.35 -0.55
C GLU A 229 3.12 -40.55 -0.90
N VAL A 230 3.48 -40.46 -2.19
CA VAL A 230 4.68 -39.73 -2.65
C VAL A 230 4.34 -38.76 -3.78
N ILE A 231 4.83 -37.53 -3.67
CA ILE A 231 4.75 -36.51 -4.72
C ILE A 231 6.16 -36.09 -5.10
N ILE A 232 6.55 -36.36 -6.35
CA ILE A 232 7.85 -36.00 -6.92
C ILE A 232 7.66 -34.80 -7.86
N MET A 233 8.31 -33.69 -7.56
CA MET A 233 8.21 -32.45 -8.32
C MET A 233 9.44 -32.26 -9.22
N GLY A 234 9.26 -32.34 -10.53
CA GLY A 234 10.28 -32.03 -11.54
C GLY A 234 10.07 -30.67 -12.20
N GLU A 235 11.01 -30.26 -13.06
CA GLU A 235 10.94 -28.98 -13.79
C GLU A 235 9.83 -28.95 -14.85
N ASP A 236 9.59 -30.08 -15.51
CA ASP A 236 8.65 -30.22 -16.64
C ASP A 236 7.35 -30.96 -16.27
N GLY A 237 7.26 -31.51 -15.05
CA GLY A 237 6.10 -32.29 -14.61
C GLY A 237 6.20 -32.73 -13.16
N ALA A 238 5.10 -33.24 -12.62
CA ALA A 238 5.03 -33.83 -11.30
C ALA A 238 4.55 -35.29 -11.41
N LEU A 239 5.06 -36.15 -10.55
CA LEU A 239 4.67 -37.55 -10.45
C LEU A 239 4.06 -37.80 -9.08
N HIS A 240 2.85 -38.34 -9.06
CA HIS A 240 2.13 -38.70 -7.86
C HIS A 240 2.00 -40.21 -7.77
N ILE A 241 2.36 -40.77 -6.62
CA ILE A 241 2.19 -42.19 -6.27
C ILE A 241 1.25 -42.21 -5.07
N ASP A 242 0.04 -42.73 -5.28
CA ASP A 242 -0.98 -42.83 -4.23
C ASP A 242 -0.65 -43.97 -3.24
N GLU A 243 -1.38 -44.04 -2.11
CA GLU A 243 -1.24 -45.12 -1.11
C GLU A 243 -1.49 -46.51 -1.74
N ASP A 244 -2.39 -46.58 -2.74
CA ASP A 244 -2.69 -47.77 -3.54
C ASP A 244 -1.66 -48.09 -4.64
N ARG A 245 -0.55 -47.34 -4.70
CA ARG A 245 0.53 -47.45 -5.70
C ARG A 245 0.12 -47.13 -7.14
N ASN A 246 -0.98 -46.39 -7.31
CA ASN A 246 -1.35 -45.84 -8.61
C ASN A 246 -0.43 -44.67 -8.95
N VAL A 247 0.16 -44.71 -10.15
CA VAL A 247 1.06 -43.66 -10.64
C VAL A 247 0.30 -42.72 -11.55
N GLN A 248 0.27 -41.43 -11.21
CA GLN A 248 -0.31 -40.37 -12.03
C GLN A 248 0.75 -39.34 -12.42
N TYR A 249 0.81 -39.05 -13.71
CA TYR A 249 1.62 -37.95 -14.25
C TYR A 249 0.77 -36.69 -14.29
N LEU A 250 1.26 -35.66 -13.61
CA LEU A 250 0.58 -34.38 -13.44
C LEU A 250 1.42 -33.26 -14.03
N THR A 251 0.77 -32.17 -14.43
CA THR A 251 1.51 -30.92 -14.67
C THR A 251 2.10 -30.40 -13.36
N VAL A 252 3.16 -29.59 -13.45
CA VAL A 252 3.78 -28.96 -12.27
C VAL A 252 2.76 -28.19 -11.42
N GLU A 253 1.78 -27.54 -12.07
CA GLU A 253 0.75 -26.77 -11.39
C GLU A 253 -0.23 -27.68 -10.62
N GLU A 254 -0.64 -28.79 -11.24
CA GLU A 254 -1.51 -29.80 -10.61
C GLU A 254 -0.80 -30.52 -9.47
N GLY A 255 0.48 -30.87 -9.64
CA GLY A 255 1.31 -31.46 -8.58
C GLY A 255 1.48 -30.52 -7.38
N LEU A 256 1.68 -29.21 -7.63
CA LEU A 256 1.71 -28.20 -6.57
C LEU A 256 0.38 -28.08 -5.82
N LYS A 257 -0.74 -28.06 -6.56
CA LYS A 257 -2.09 -28.02 -5.97
C LYS A 257 -2.34 -29.26 -5.11
N LEU A 258 -2.01 -30.43 -5.63
CA LEU A 258 -2.17 -31.70 -4.92
C LEU A 258 -1.32 -31.74 -3.65
N ALA A 259 -0.05 -31.35 -3.74
CA ALA A 259 0.83 -31.28 -2.57
C ALA A 259 0.28 -30.34 -1.48
N MET A 260 -0.26 -29.18 -1.87
CA MET A 260 -0.89 -28.26 -0.92
C MET A 260 -2.17 -28.84 -0.30
N ILE A 261 -3.02 -29.48 -1.11
CA ILE A 261 -4.26 -30.11 -0.64
C ILE A 261 -3.94 -31.20 0.38
N LYS A 262 -3.01 -32.11 0.06
CA LYS A 262 -2.61 -33.21 0.94
C LYS A 262 -1.99 -32.71 2.24
N LEU A 263 -1.17 -31.66 2.20
CA LEU A 263 -0.64 -31.02 3.42
C LEU A 263 -1.76 -30.41 4.29
N ILE A 264 -2.78 -29.81 3.67
CA ILE A 264 -3.94 -29.25 4.39
C ILE A 264 -4.79 -30.38 5.00
N GLU A 265 -5.08 -31.44 4.26
CA GLU A 265 -5.83 -32.61 4.76
C GLU A 265 -5.16 -33.20 6.00
N ARG A 266 -3.83 -33.41 5.95
CA ARG A 266 -3.07 -33.96 7.09
C ARG A 266 -3.01 -32.98 8.28
N SER A 267 -3.04 -31.67 8.04
CA SER A 267 -3.20 -30.68 9.11
C SER A 267 -4.57 -30.75 9.79
N SER A 268 -5.62 -31.07 9.02
CA SER A 268 -7.01 -31.13 9.50
C SER A 268 -7.32 -32.41 10.26
N LEU A 269 -6.77 -33.55 9.83
CA LEU A 269 -6.91 -34.85 10.51
C LEU A 269 -6.34 -34.80 11.94
N LYS A 270 -5.20 -34.15 12.13
CA LYS A 270 -4.60 -33.97 13.46
C LYS A 270 -5.46 -33.11 14.40
N ARG A 271 -6.23 -32.14 13.86
CA ARG A 271 -7.19 -31.37 14.68
C ARG A 271 -8.39 -32.21 15.11
N GLY A 272 -8.80 -33.20 14.32
CA GLY A 272 -9.84 -34.15 14.67
C GLY A 272 -9.40 -35.12 15.77
N GLU A 273 -8.21 -35.71 15.64
CA GLU A 273 -7.65 -36.63 16.66
C GLU A 273 -7.42 -35.94 18.02
N VAL A 274 -7.01 -34.67 18.01
CA VAL A 274 -6.86 -33.90 19.25
C VAL A 274 -8.23 -33.56 19.86
N ALA A 275 -9.29 -33.43 19.08
CA ALA A 275 -10.63 -33.17 19.61
C ALA A 275 -11.26 -34.41 20.25
N GLU A 276 -11.05 -35.61 19.69
CA GLU A 276 -11.54 -36.88 20.26
C GLU A 276 -10.81 -37.32 21.54
N LEU A 277 -9.61 -36.80 21.80
CA LEU A 277 -8.87 -37.06 23.05
C LEU A 277 -9.37 -36.23 24.26
N TYR A 278 -10.35 -35.33 24.06
CA TYR A 278 -10.94 -34.47 25.09
C TYR A 278 -12.46 -34.65 25.29
N GLU A 279 -13.06 -35.69 24.69
CA GLU A 279 -14.40 -36.20 25.07
C GLU A 279 -14.28 -37.43 25.98
#